data_AF-A0A1W1C7R8-F1
#
_entry.id   AF-A0A1W1C7R8-F1
#
_cell.length_a   1.000
_cell.length_b   1.000
_cell.length_c   1.000
_cell.angle_alpha   90.00
_cell.angle_beta   90.00
_cell.angle_gamma   90.00
#
_symmetry.space_group_name_H-M   'P 1'
#
loop_
_entity.id
_entity.type
_entity.pdbx_description
1 polymer ?
#
loop_
_entity_poly.entity_id
_entity_poly.type
_entity_poly.pdbx_seq_one_letter_code
_entity_poly.pdbx_strand_id
1 'polypeptide(L)'
;MTKTQKIRSTPFLIKDLLFQEKHKLSHTQMDLMAYLLNLPSVAKEIRVDYYVITTKQILLDLPHIQEKTLEATMKFLKDNAFIKSRLIFIPNFAYRVRAIKLTAKAKKYNNSLVVEHFEYEKEILNLKNSIKALEEENIALQKILADNKLLTI
;
A
#
# COMPACT_ATOMS: atom_id res chain seq x y z
N MET A 1 7.08 -17.83 -24.57
CA MET A 1 6.92 -17.43 -23.16
C MET A 1 7.34 -15.97 -23.01
N THR A 2 6.41 -15.05 -23.16
CA THR A 2 6.64 -13.61 -22.99
C THR A 2 6.74 -13.31 -21.50
N LYS A 3 7.95 -13.01 -21.02
CA LYS A 3 8.16 -12.49 -19.67
C LYS A 3 7.56 -11.10 -19.63
N THR A 4 6.36 -10.96 -19.09
CA THR A 4 5.79 -9.66 -18.75
C THR A 4 6.69 -9.02 -17.69
N GLN A 5 7.59 -8.14 -18.12
CA GLN A 5 8.30 -7.25 -17.19
C GLN A 5 7.23 -6.39 -16.53
N LYS A 6 6.93 -6.69 -15.27
CA LYS A 6 6.09 -5.86 -14.42
C LYS A 6 6.80 -4.52 -14.31
N ILE A 7 6.34 -3.52 -15.07
CA ILE A 7 6.80 -2.14 -14.97
C ILE A 7 6.54 -1.74 -13.50
N ARG A 8 7.59 -1.72 -12.68
CA ARG A 8 7.52 -1.09 -11.36
C ARG A 8 7.42 0.40 -11.66
N SER A 9 6.19 0.91 -11.70
CA SER A 9 5.97 2.36 -11.74
C SER A 9 6.68 2.91 -10.52
N THR A 10 7.77 3.66 -10.73
CA THR A 10 8.42 4.40 -9.65
C THR A 10 7.35 5.32 -9.09
N PRO A 11 6.89 5.14 -7.84
CA PRO A 11 5.89 6.05 -7.30
C PRO A 11 6.50 7.45 -7.37
N PHE A 12 5.88 8.35 -8.13
CA PHE A 12 6.36 9.72 -8.18
C PHE A 12 6.34 10.26 -6.74
N LEU A 13 7.52 10.54 -6.20
CA LEU A 13 7.67 11.12 -4.85
C LEU A 13 7.28 12.60 -4.93
N ILE A 14 5.97 12.86 -4.93
CA ILE A 14 5.45 14.22 -4.97
C ILE A 14 5.65 14.83 -3.59
N LYS A 15 6.52 15.84 -3.49
CA LYS A 15 6.78 16.59 -2.25
C LYS A 15 5.70 17.63 -2.02
N ASP A 16 5.01 17.52 -0.89
CA ASP A 16 4.08 18.55 -0.41
C ASP A 16 4.86 19.67 0.32
N LEU A 17 5.22 20.74 -0.38
CA LEU A 17 6.02 21.83 0.19
C LEU A 17 5.30 22.56 1.34
N LEU A 18 3.98 22.70 1.26
CA LEU A 18 3.19 23.35 2.31
C LEU A 18 3.15 22.48 3.57
N PHE A 19 2.99 21.17 3.40
CA PHE A 19 3.07 20.22 4.51
C PHE A 19 4.48 20.16 5.11
N GLN A 20 5.51 20.21 4.26
CA GLN A 20 6.92 20.26 4.69
C GLN A 20 7.15 21.47 5.60
N GLU A 21 6.74 22.66 5.17
CA GLU A 21 6.92 23.90 5.93
C GLU A 21 6.12 23.87 7.24
N LYS A 22 4.83 23.52 7.16
CA LYS A 22 3.93 23.43 8.31
C LYS A 22 4.45 22.52 9.42
N HIS A 23 5.09 21.42 9.03
CA HIS A 23 5.59 20.41 9.95
C HIS A 23 7.11 20.43 10.14
N LYS A 24 7.79 21.43 9.56
CA LYS A 24 9.25 21.62 9.62
C LYS A 24 10.03 20.34 9.24
N LEU A 25 9.56 19.66 8.20
CA LEU A 25 10.18 18.42 7.74
C LEU A 25 11.42 18.71 6.91
N SER A 26 12.47 17.91 7.11
CA SER A 26 13.63 17.93 6.22
C SER A 26 13.29 17.29 4.87
N HIS A 27 14.10 17.53 3.84
CA HIS A 27 13.92 16.88 2.54
C HIS A 27 13.92 15.35 2.65
N THR A 28 14.80 14.78 3.49
CA THR A 28 14.86 13.32 3.70
C THR A 28 13.62 12.79 4.43
N GLN A 29 13.08 13.55 5.39
CA GLN A 29 11.82 13.21 6.06
C GLN A 29 10.64 13.24 5.08
N MET A 30 10.64 14.20 4.16
CA MET A 30 9.65 14.29 3.09
C MET A 30 9.75 13.15 2.09
N ASP A 31 10.96 12.79 1.66
CA ASP A 31 11.19 11.64 0.77
C ASP A 31 10.64 10.36 1.38
N LEU A 32 10.96 10.12 2.65
CA LEU A 32 10.46 8.95 3.37
C LEU A 32 8.94 9.04 3.57
N MET A 33 8.37 10.21 3.87
CA MET A 33 6.92 10.37 4.00
C MET A 33 6.19 10.02 2.70
N ALA A 34 6.63 10.61 1.58
CA ALA A 34 6.08 10.36 0.25
C ALA A 34 6.16 8.88 -0.11
N TYR A 35 7.31 8.25 0.18
CA TYR A 35 7.49 6.83 -0.03
C TYR A 35 6.54 5.99 0.84
N LEU A 36 6.39 6.32 2.13
CA LEU A 36 5.52 5.59 3.04
C LEU A 36 4.04 5.73 2.68
N LEU A 37 3.62 6.86 2.10
CA LEU A 37 2.24 7.05 1.60
C LEU A 37 1.90 6.14 0.43
N ASN A 38 2.91 5.79 -0.37
CA ASN A 38 2.76 4.86 -1.49
C ASN A 38 2.86 3.39 -1.05
N LEU A 39 3.00 3.08 0.25
CA LEU A 39 3.05 1.70 0.73
C LEU A 39 1.90 0.80 0.28
N PRO A 40 0.62 1.25 0.21
CA PRO A 40 -0.46 0.39 -0.25
C PRO A 40 -0.21 -0.20 -1.65
N SER A 41 0.44 0.55 -2.53
CA SER A 41 0.74 0.13 -3.90
C SER A 41 2.00 -0.76 -4.00
N VAL A 42 2.86 -0.79 -2.98
CA VAL A 42 4.21 -1.40 -3.06
C VAL A 42 4.41 -2.54 -2.05
N ALA A 43 3.68 -2.54 -0.93
CA ALA A 43 3.91 -3.43 0.20
C ALA A 43 2.69 -4.31 0.51
N LYS A 44 2.96 -5.49 1.07
CA LYS A 44 1.90 -6.41 1.50
C LYS A 44 1.26 -5.92 2.80
N GLU A 45 -0.05 -5.74 2.78
CA GLU A 45 -0.85 -5.55 3.98
C GLU A 45 -0.97 -6.88 4.75
N ILE A 46 -0.75 -6.83 6.07
CA ILE A 46 -0.80 -8.01 6.96
C ILE A 46 -1.92 -7.93 8.01
N ARG A 47 -2.40 -6.73 8.30
CA ARG A 47 -3.52 -6.39 9.20
C ARG A 47 -4.01 -5.01 8.78
N VAL A 48 -5.24 -4.64 9.15
CA VAL A 48 -5.88 -3.36 8.79
C VAL A 48 -4.93 -2.15 8.90
N ASP A 49 -4.56 -1.61 7.72
CA ASP A 49 -3.64 -0.49 7.46
C ASP A 49 -2.19 -0.69 7.94
N TYR A 50 -1.74 -1.91 8.17
CA TYR A 50 -0.34 -2.22 8.50
C TYR A 50 0.33 -2.91 7.32
N TYR A 51 1.33 -2.22 6.78
CA TYR A 51 2.11 -2.68 5.63
C TYR A 51 3.49 -3.14 6.11
N VAL A 52 3.92 -4.30 5.63
CA VAL A 52 5.25 -4.84 5.93
C VAL A 52 6.27 -4.25 4.98
N ILE A 53 7.33 -3.70 5.54
CA ILE A 53 8.45 -3.23 4.74
C ILE A 53 9.78 -3.44 5.45
N THR A 54 10.79 -3.86 4.70
CA THR A 54 12.14 -4.09 5.20
C THR A 54 13.01 -2.85 4.99
N THR A 55 13.95 -2.60 5.90
CA THR A 55 14.96 -1.53 5.74
C THR A 55 15.68 -1.66 4.40
N LYS A 56 16.04 -2.89 4.01
CA LYS A 56 16.67 -3.18 2.71
C LYS A 56 15.82 -2.70 1.53
N GLN A 57 14.50 -2.92 1.56
CA GLN A 57 13.62 -2.46 0.48
C GLN A 57 13.58 -0.93 0.40
N ILE A 58 13.48 -0.24 1.55
CA ILE A 58 13.48 1.23 1.59
C ILE A 58 14.79 1.78 1.03
N LEU A 59 15.94 1.21 1.43
CA LEU A 59 17.26 1.65 0.95
C LEU A 59 17.46 1.38 -0.54
N LEU A 60 16.85 0.32 -1.09
CA LEU A 60 16.88 0.06 -2.54
C LEU A 60 16.04 1.09 -3.31
N ASP A 61 14.88 1.47 -2.76
CA ASP A 61 13.97 2.41 -3.42
C ASP A 61 14.39 3.89 -3.21
N LEU A 62 15.11 4.18 -2.12
CA LEU A 62 15.64 5.49 -1.75
C LEU A 62 17.16 5.42 -1.52
N PRO A 63 17.97 5.19 -2.57
CA PRO A 63 19.41 4.90 -2.45
C PRO A 63 20.25 6.07 -1.92
N HIS A 64 19.70 7.29 -1.94
CA HIS A 64 20.34 8.48 -1.38
C HIS A 64 20.23 8.56 0.15
N ILE A 65 19.39 7.74 0.79
CA ILE A 65 19.24 7.69 2.24
C ILE A 65 20.14 6.59 2.79
N GLN A 66 21.03 6.95 3.73
CA GLN A 66 21.84 5.98 4.45
C GLN A 66 21.04 5.33 5.59
N GLU A 67 21.41 4.12 6.01
CA GLU A 67 20.72 3.36 7.04
C GLU A 67 20.57 4.13 8.37
N LYS A 68 21.62 4.78 8.85
CA LYS A 68 21.56 5.62 10.07
C LYS A 68 20.55 6.76 9.93
N THR A 69 20.55 7.42 8.78
CA THR A 69 19.61 8.50 8.46
C THR A 69 18.19 7.98 8.37
N LEU A 70 17.98 6.80 7.76
CA LEU A 70 16.68 6.16 7.68
C LEU A 70 16.12 5.87 9.08
N GLU A 71 16.92 5.29 9.98
CA GLU A 71 16.47 5.01 11.34
C GLU A 71 16.15 6.29 12.13
N ALA A 72 16.99 7.33 12.02
CA ALA A 72 16.71 8.64 12.63
C ALA A 72 15.43 9.27 12.08
N THR A 73 15.21 9.17 10.77
CA THR A 73 14.03 9.71 10.08
C THR A 73 12.78 8.94 10.50
N MET A 74 12.84 7.61 10.54
CA MET A 74 11.75 6.75 11.02
C MET A 74 11.38 7.05 12.47
N LYS A 75 12.37 7.24 13.34
CA LYS A 75 12.15 7.65 14.73
C LYS A 75 11.43 9.00 14.78
N PHE A 76 11.92 10.00 14.04
CA PHE A 76 11.28 11.32 13.98
C PHE A 76 9.81 11.24 13.52
N LEU A 77 9.51 10.48 12.46
CA LEU A 77 8.16 10.33 11.94
C LEU A 77 7.22 9.64 12.95
N LYS A 78 7.75 8.67 13.71
CA LYS A 78 7.01 8.01 14.78
C LYS A 78 6.74 8.96 15.95
N ASP A 79 7.77 9.66 16.42
CA ASP A 79 7.69 10.58 17.57
C ASP A 79 6.73 11.75 17.28
N ASN A 80 6.66 12.18 16.02
CA ASN A 80 5.73 13.23 15.58
C ASN A 80 4.35 12.71 15.16
N ALA A 81 4.04 11.45 15.48
CA ALA A 81 2.77 10.79 15.22
C ALA A 81 2.33 10.84 13.74
N PHE A 82 3.26 10.80 12.80
CA PHE A 82 2.94 10.59 11.39
C PHE A 82 2.72 9.10 11.09
N ILE A 83 3.50 8.23 11.74
CA ILE A 83 3.39 6.79 11.58
C ILE A 83 3.27 6.07 12.92
N LYS A 84 2.68 4.89 12.88
CA LYS A 84 2.79 3.87 13.93
C LYS A 84 3.65 2.73 13.39
N SER A 85 4.61 2.29 14.19
CA SER A 85 5.51 1.19 13.84
C SER A 85 5.43 0.12 14.91
N ARG A 86 5.36 -1.14 14.49
CA ARG A 86 5.46 -2.31 15.37
C ARG A 86 6.28 -3.41 14.71
N LEU A 87 6.97 -4.21 15.51
CA LEU A 87 7.59 -5.43 15.03
C LEU A 87 6.53 -6.53 14.97
N ILE A 88 6.42 -7.18 13.82
CA ILE A 88 5.58 -8.36 13.64
C ILE A 88 6.46 -9.55 13.31
N PHE A 89 6.17 -10.69 13.95
CA PHE A 89 6.79 -11.95 13.62
C PHE A 89 6.11 -12.53 12.38
N ILE A 90 6.89 -12.89 11.36
CA ILE A 90 6.36 -13.62 10.20
C ILE A 90 6.76 -15.08 10.36
N PRO A 91 5.81 -16.00 10.65
CA PRO A 91 6.11 -17.40 10.92
C PRO A 91 6.95 -18.06 9.83
N ASN A 92 6.62 -17.78 8.56
CA ASN A 92 7.27 -18.41 7.42
C ASN A 92 8.75 -18.04 7.24
N PHE A 93 9.23 -17.00 7.91
CA PHE A 93 10.60 -16.52 7.73
C PHE A 93 11.42 -16.43 9.02
N ALA A 94 10.84 -16.82 10.16
CA ALA A 94 11.50 -16.79 11.48
C ALA A 94 12.18 -15.46 11.88
N TYR A 95 11.87 -14.36 11.18
CA TYR A 95 12.39 -13.03 11.50
C TYR A 95 11.25 -12.05 11.84
N ARG A 96 11.60 -11.02 12.62
CA ARG A 96 10.71 -9.90 12.91
C ARG A 96 10.87 -8.83 11.84
N VAL A 97 9.76 -8.38 11.27
CA VAL A 97 9.75 -7.26 10.31
C VAL A 97 9.05 -6.06 10.92
N ARG A 98 9.47 -4.88 10.49
CA ARG A 98 8.77 -3.65 10.77
C ARG A 98 7.48 -3.60 9.96
N ALA A 99 6.36 -3.43 10.65
CA ALA A 99 5.09 -3.06 10.05
C ALA A 99 4.76 -1.61 10.37
N ILE A 100 4.39 -0.87 9.33
CA ILE A 100 4.13 0.57 9.39
C ILE A 100 2.66 0.80 9.09
N LYS A 101 2.03 1.66 9.89
CA LYS A 101 0.69 2.20 9.66
C LYS A 101 0.77 3.72 9.58
N LEU A 102 0.20 4.29 8.53
CA LEU A 102 0.05 5.73 8.38
C LEU A 102 -1.06 6.24 9.30
N THR A 103 -0.82 7.35 9.98
CA THR A 103 -1.83 8.02 10.80
C THR A 103 -2.70 8.96 9.96
N ALA A 104 -3.82 9.41 10.49
CA ALA A 104 -4.63 10.46 9.87
C ALA A 104 -3.82 11.75 9.62
N LYS A 105 -2.83 12.06 10.46
CA LYS A 105 -1.94 13.21 10.28
C LYS A 105 -1.07 13.05 9.03
N ALA A 106 -0.48 11.88 8.82
CA ALA A 106 0.29 11.60 7.61
C ALA A 106 -0.59 11.58 6.36
N LYS A 107 -1.83 11.08 6.46
CA LYS A 107 -2.78 11.06 5.32
C LYS A 107 -3.22 12.47 4.85
N LYS A 108 -3.00 13.52 5.65
CA LYS A 108 -3.21 14.92 5.21
C LYS A 108 -2.13 15.41 4.25
N TYR A 109 -1.04 14.69 4.11
CA TYR A 109 -0.01 14.95 3.10
C TYR A 109 -0.62 14.79 1.70
N ASN A 110 -0.43 15.78 0.83
CA ASN A 110 -1.02 15.78 -0.51
C ASN A 110 -2.51 15.43 -0.50
N ASN A 111 -3.28 15.92 0.48
CA ASN A 111 -4.70 15.57 0.63
C ASN A 111 -5.54 15.88 -0.64
N SER A 112 -5.07 16.76 -1.53
CA SER A 112 -5.69 16.99 -2.84
C SER A 112 -5.40 15.91 -3.88
N LEU A 113 -4.26 15.20 -3.80
CA LEU A 113 -3.86 14.17 -4.78
C LEU A 113 -4.07 12.74 -4.27
N VAL A 114 -4.02 12.54 -2.94
CA VAL A 114 -4.17 11.22 -2.30
C VAL A 114 -5.63 10.78 -2.21
N VAL A 115 -6.57 11.73 -2.07
CA VAL A 115 -8.01 11.44 -2.00
C VAL A 115 -8.48 10.76 -3.29
N GLU A 116 -8.07 11.27 -4.46
CA GLU A 116 -8.46 10.68 -5.75
C GLU A 116 -7.97 9.23 -5.85
N HIS A 117 -6.69 8.94 -5.57
CA HIS A 117 -6.16 7.57 -5.72
C HIS A 117 -6.79 6.55 -4.76
N PHE A 118 -7.04 6.92 -3.50
CA PHE A 118 -7.65 6.01 -2.52
C PHE A 118 -9.13 5.75 -2.80
N GLU A 119 -9.88 6.74 -3.31
CA GLU A 119 -11.26 6.55 -3.73
C GLU A 119 -11.33 5.59 -4.91
N TYR A 120 -10.47 5.76 -5.93
CA TYR A 120 -10.39 4.83 -7.05
C TYR A 120 -9.98 3.42 -6.63
N GLU A 121 -9.00 3.24 -5.74
CA GLU A 121 -8.61 1.89 -5.29
C GLU A 121 -9.73 1.17 -4.54
N LYS A 122 -10.48 1.89 -3.69
CA LYS A 122 -11.63 1.33 -2.97
C LYS A 122 -12.76 0.98 -3.92
N GLU A 123 -13.01 1.82 -4.91
CA GLU A 123 -14.01 1.59 -5.94
C GLU A 123 -13.62 0.40 -6.83
N ILE A 124 -12.36 0.30 -7.25
CA ILE A 124 -11.82 -0.86 -7.99
C ILE A 124 -11.95 -2.15 -7.19
N LEU A 125 -11.69 -2.12 -5.87
CA LEU A 125 -11.83 -3.30 -5.02
C LEU A 125 -13.30 -3.73 -4.91
N ASN A 126 -14.22 -2.77 -4.73
CA ASN A 126 -15.65 -3.05 -4.71
C ASN A 126 -16.12 -3.64 -6.04
N LEU A 127 -15.71 -3.04 -7.16
CA LEU A 127 -16.01 -3.52 -8.51
C LEU A 127 -15.50 -4.95 -8.74
N LYS A 128 -14.27 -5.26 -8.30
CA LYS A 128 -13.72 -6.62 -8.39
C LYS A 128 -14.53 -7.64 -7.59
N ASN A 129 -14.98 -7.28 -6.40
CA ASN A 129 -15.81 -8.15 -5.58
C ASN A 129 -17.19 -8.37 -6.23
N SER A 130 -17.79 -7.32 -6.82
CA SER A 130 -19.04 -7.42 -7.56
C SER A 130 -18.92 -8.29 -8.81
N ILE A 131 -17.85 -8.14 -9.60
CA ILE A 131 -17.60 -8.98 -10.78
C ILE A 131 -17.51 -10.44 -10.36
N LYS A 132 -16.76 -10.75 -9.31
CA LYS A 132 -16.60 -12.12 -8.82
C LYS A 132 -17.94 -12.74 -8.39
N ALA A 133 -18.77 -11.98 -7.67
CA ALA A 133 -20.09 -12.44 -7.26
C ALA A 133 -21.01 -12.72 -8.47
N LEU A 134 -20.98 -11.85 -9.48
CA LEU A 134 -21.74 -12.02 -10.72
C LEU A 134 -21.25 -13.21 -11.57
N GLU A 135 -19.95 -13.47 -11.58
CA GLU A 135 -19.38 -14.66 -12.24
C GLU A 135 -19.83 -15.96 -11.55
N GLU A 136 -19.79 -16.00 -10.22
CA GLU A 136 -20.28 -17.13 -9.42
C GLU A 136 -21.78 -17.39 -9.67
N GLU A 137 -22.59 -16.33 -9.71
CA GLU A 137 -24.02 -16.41 -10.03
C GLU A 137 -24.28 -16.88 -11.46
N ASN A 138 -23.53 -16.38 -12.44
CA ASN A 138 -23.63 -16.83 -13.83
C ASN A 138 -23.31 -18.32 -13.99
N ILE A 139 -22.27 -18.81 -13.32
CA ILE A 139 -21.90 -20.22 -13.33
C ILE A 139 -23.04 -21.08 -12.75
N ALA A 140 -23.63 -20.63 -11.63
CA ALA A 140 -24.75 -21.33 -11.01
C ALA A 140 -25.97 -21.39 -11.93
N LEU A 141 -26.33 -20.27 -12.56
CA LEU A 141 -27.46 -20.18 -13.50
C LEU A 141 -27.23 -21.02 -14.76
N GLN A 142 -26.02 -21.02 -15.32
CA GLN A 142 -25.67 -21.85 -16.47
C GLN A 142 -25.79 -23.35 -16.15
N LYS A 143 -25.42 -23.75 -14.93
CA LYS A 143 -25.58 -25.13 -14.47
C LYS A 143 -27.05 -25.53 -14.36
N ILE A 144 -27.89 -24.67 -13.78
CA ILE A 144 -29.35 -24.89 -13.71
C ILE A 144 -29.96 -24.99 -15.11
N LEU A 145 -29.54 -24.14 -16.05
CA LEU A 145 -30.01 -24.17 -17.44
C LEU A 145 -29.60 -25.47 -18.15
N ALA A 146 -28.38 -25.96 -17.92
CA ALA A 146 -27.92 -27.23 -18.45
C ALA A 146 -28.71 -28.41 -17.87
N ASP A 147 -28.92 -28.43 -16.56
CA ASP A 147 -29.68 -29.47 -15.86
C ASP A 147 -31.15 -29.49 -16.32
N ASN A 148 -31.78 -28.33 -16.51
CA ASN A 148 -33.16 -28.23 -17.01
C ASN A 148 -33.30 -28.66 -18.48
N LYS A 149 -32.32 -28.37 -19.33
CA LYS A 149 -32.29 -28.86 -20.72
C LYS A 149 -32.18 -30.39 -20.80
N LEU A 150 -31.50 -31.03 -19.85
CA LEU A 150 -31.39 -32.48 -19.77
C LEU A 150 -32.69 -33.16 -19.29
N LEU A 151 -33.57 -32.42 -18.60
CA LEU A 151 -34.88 -32.90 -18.13
C LEU A 151 -36.01 -32.75 -19.16
N THR A 152 -35.73 -32.23 -20.36
CA THR A 152 -36.75 -31.99 -21.41
C THR A 152 -36.72 -33.02 -22.55
N ILE A 153 -36.06 -34.17 -22.34
CA ILE A 153 -36.04 -35.33 -23.25
C ILE A 153 -36.86 -36.45 -22.62
#